data_AF-A0A1Y5NVU4-F1
#
_entry.id   AF-A0A1Y5NVU4-F1
#
_cell.length_a   1.000
_cell.length_b   1.000
_cell.length_c   1.000
_cell.angle_alpha   90.00
_cell.angle_beta   90.00
_cell.angle_gamma   90.00
#
_symmetry.space_group_name_H-M   'P 1'
#
loop_
_entity.id
_entity.type
_entity.pdbx_description
1 polymer ?
#
loop_
_entity_poly.entity_id
_entity_poly.type
_entity_poly.pdbx_seq_one_letter_code
_entity_poly.pdbx_strand_id
1 'polypeptide(L)'
;MTSYIRNPLTMVWAVLTLVTAVSWLTARDGGAAHVVNPTVTVVVLLIAAVKTQLVIWHFMEVRRAPVWLRATTMSWVLVLFALLIGFYFAFL
;
A
#
# COMPACT_ATOMS: atom_id res chain seq x y z
N MET A 1 25.73 -16.22 -5.14
CA MET A 1 24.98 -14.94 -5.10
C MET A 1 23.45 -15.10 -5.19
N THR A 2 22.92 -16.25 -5.61
CA THR A 2 21.47 -16.54 -5.65
C THR A 2 20.77 -16.62 -4.28
N SER A 3 21.53 -16.75 -3.18
CA SER A 3 20.96 -16.83 -1.82
C SER A 3 20.25 -15.52 -1.40
N TYR A 4 20.75 -14.35 -1.83
CA TYR A 4 20.14 -13.05 -1.50
C TYR A 4 18.77 -12.82 -2.14
N ILE A 5 18.52 -13.42 -3.30
CA ILE A 5 17.24 -13.31 -4.03
C ILE A 5 16.12 -14.07 -3.29
N ARG A 6 16.45 -15.12 -2.54
CA ARG A 6 15.48 -15.91 -1.77
C ARG A 6 15.14 -15.33 -0.41
N ASN A 7 15.80 -14.25 0.02
CA ASN A 7 15.46 -13.61 1.28
C ASN A 7 14.11 -12.89 1.11
N PRO A 8 13.09 -13.22 1.93
CA PRO A 8 11.76 -12.60 1.82
C PRO A 8 11.81 -11.07 1.92
N LEU A 9 12.81 -10.52 2.62
CA LEU A 9 13.03 -9.08 2.74
C LEU A 9 13.40 -8.45 1.39
N THR A 10 14.31 -9.06 0.63
CA THR A 10 14.70 -8.61 -0.72
C THR A 10 13.52 -8.66 -1.68
N MET A 11 12.68 -9.70 -1.57
CA MET A 11 11.49 -9.84 -2.41
C MET A 11 10.43 -8.78 -2.08
N VAL A 12 10.18 -8.51 -0.80
CA VAL A 12 9.28 -7.43 -0.37
C VAL A 12 9.81 -6.07 -0.81
N TRP A 13 11.12 -5.82 -0.68
CA TRP A 13 11.75 -4.61 -1.18
C TRP A 13 11.58 -4.43 -2.69
N ALA A 14 11.76 -5.50 -3.47
CA ALA A 14 11.56 -5.47 -4.93
C ALA A 14 10.10 -5.18 -5.30
N VAL A 15 9.14 -5.82 -4.61
CA VAL A 15 7.70 -5.56 -4.78
C VAL A 15 7.38 -4.10 -4.45
N LEU A 16 7.87 -3.57 -3.34
CA LEU A 16 7.63 -2.18 -2.92
C LEU A 16 8.21 -1.17 -3.91
N THR A 17 9.40 -1.44 -4.45
CA THR A 17 10.04 -0.62 -5.47
C THR A 17 9.20 -0.62 -6.76
N LEU A 18 8.75 -1.80 -7.19
CA LEU A 18 7.90 -1.96 -8.38
C LEU A 18 6.56 -1.25 -8.23
N VAL A 19 5.90 -1.42 -7.09
CA VAL A 19 4.65 -0.73 -6.75
C VAL A 19 4.82 0.79 -6.77
N THR A 20 5.97 1.29 -6.28
CA THR A 20 6.28 2.73 -6.32
C THR A 20 6.48 3.22 -7.75
N ALA A 21 7.17 2.46 -8.61
CA ALA A 21 7.35 2.80 -10.01
C ALA A 21 6.02 2.81 -10.79
N VAL A 22 5.16 1.82 -10.55
CA VAL A 22 3.81 1.76 -11.14
C VAL A 22 2.96 2.94 -10.71
N SER A 23 2.93 3.25 -9.40
CA SER A 23 2.20 4.41 -8.86
C SER A 23 2.69 5.72 -9.48
N TRP A 24 4.00 5.86 -9.70
CA TRP A 24 4.58 7.03 -10.34
C TRP A 24 4.19 7.15 -11.82
N LEU A 25 4.14 6.05 -12.56
CA LEU A 25 3.65 6.04 -13.94
C LEU A 25 2.19 6.53 -14.02
N THR A 26 1.30 6.00 -13.17
CA THR A 26 -0.10 6.44 -13.12
C THR A 26 -0.26 7.93 -12.79
N ALA A 27 0.68 8.52 -12.04
CA ALA A 27 0.67 9.94 -11.73
C ALA A 27 1.27 10.81 -12.84
N ARG A 28 2.19 10.27 -13.66
CA ARG A 28 2.94 11.02 -14.67
C ARG A 28 2.06 11.54 -15.82
N ASP A 29 1.08 10.73 -16.25
CA ASP A 29 0.18 11.10 -17.35
C ASP A 29 -1.02 11.96 -16.89
N GLY A 30 -1.31 12.00 -15.59
CA GLY A 30 -2.38 12.82 -15.00
C GLY A 30 -2.01 14.30 -14.79
N GLY A 31 -0.76 14.70 -15.04
CA GLY A 31 -0.26 16.05 -14.74
C GLY A 31 -0.74 17.17 -15.68
N ALA A 32 -1.22 16.85 -16.89
CA ALA A 32 -1.58 17.86 -17.88
C ALA A 32 -3.02 18.41 -17.72
N ALA A 33 -3.91 17.65 -17.06
CA ALA A 33 -5.26 18.09 -16.74
C ALA A 33 -5.59 17.57 -15.34
N HIS A 34 -5.77 18.48 -14.38
CA HIS A 34 -6.18 18.19 -13.00
C HIS A 34 -7.65 17.71 -12.95
N VAL A 35 -7.98 16.67 -13.72
CA VAL A 35 -9.29 16.03 -13.69
C VAL A 35 -9.21 14.96 -12.62
N VAL A 36 -10.02 15.13 -11.58
CA VAL A 36 -10.16 14.15 -10.52
C VAL A 36 -10.70 12.86 -11.15
N ASN A 37 -9.88 11.81 -11.19
CA ASN A 37 -10.26 10.51 -11.74
C ASN A 37 -10.48 9.51 -10.59
N PRO A 38 -11.73 9.11 -10.32
CA PRO A 38 -12.06 8.16 -9.26
C PRO A 38 -11.28 6.85 -9.34
N THR A 39 -11.08 6.34 -10.55
CA THR A 39 -10.32 5.11 -10.77
C THR A 39 -8.87 5.26 -10.34
N VAL A 40 -8.22 6.38 -10.67
CA VAL A 40 -6.83 6.64 -10.29
C VAL A 40 -6.72 6.77 -8.77
N THR A 41 -7.61 7.51 -8.13
CA THR A 41 -7.62 7.67 -6.66
C THR A 41 -7.79 6.33 -5.96
N VAL A 42 -8.75 5.50 -6.38
CA VAL A 42 -8.98 4.17 -5.79
C VAL A 42 -7.75 3.27 -5.99
N VAL A 43 -7.16 3.25 -7.18
CA VAL A 43 -5.94 2.45 -7.46
C VAL A 43 -4.78 2.87 -6.56
N VAL A 44 -4.54 4.18 -6.42
CA VAL A 44 -3.47 4.70 -5.56
C VAL A 44 -3.72 4.35 -4.09
N LEU A 45 -4.97 4.45 -3.61
CA LEU A 45 -5.33 4.06 -2.25
C LEU A 45 -5.13 2.57 -2.01
N LEU A 46 -5.51 1.70 -2.96
CA LEU A 46 -5.27 0.25 -2.85
C LEU A 46 -3.77 -0.08 -2.82
N ILE A 47 -2.98 0.56 -3.69
CA ILE A 47 -1.52 0.45 -3.69
C ILE A 47 -0.95 0.84 -2.32
N ALA A 48 -1.39 1.96 -1.76
CA ALA A 48 -0.95 2.44 -0.46
C ALA A 48 -1.35 1.48 0.68
N ALA A 49 -2.54 0.89 0.63
CA ALA A 49 -3.00 -0.10 1.62
C ALA A 49 -2.12 -1.34 1.63
N VAL A 50 -1.84 -1.91 0.45
CA VAL A 50 -0.97 -3.08 0.30
C VAL A 50 0.44 -2.77 0.78
N LYS A 51 1.00 -1.62 0.36
CA LYS A 51 2.32 -1.16 0.79
C LYS A 51 2.42 -1.04 2.31
N THR A 52 1.42 -0.43 2.94
CA THR A 52 1.35 -0.26 4.40
C THR A 52 1.32 -1.62 5.11
N GLN A 53 0.52 -2.57 4.63
CA GLN A 53 0.45 -3.92 5.20
C GLN A 53 1.78 -4.68 5.09
N LEU A 54 2.46 -4.57 3.94
CA LEU A 54 3.77 -5.18 3.75
C LEU A 54 4.81 -4.61 4.72
N VAL A 55 4.83 -3.29 4.92
CA VAL A 55 5.72 -2.61 5.86
C VAL A 55 5.47 -3.06 7.29
N ILE A 56 4.20 -3.06 7.72
CA ILE A 56 3.83 -3.50 9.08
C ILE A 56 4.28 -4.95 9.33
N TRP A 57 4.04 -5.86 8.38
CA TRP A 57 4.37 -7.27 8.58
C TRP A 57 5.86 -7.58 8.53
N HIS A 58 6.62 -6.92 7.65
CA HIS A 58 8.00 -7.31 7.34
C HIS A 58 9.06 -6.37 7.94
N PHE A 59 8.76 -5.08 8.08
CA PHE A 59 9.72 -4.10 8.63
C PHE A 59 9.46 -3.81 10.10
N MET A 60 8.19 -3.84 10.54
CA MET A 60 7.84 -3.72 11.97
C MET A 60 7.73 -5.07 12.67
N GLU A 61 8.06 -6.17 11.98
CA GLU A 61 8.03 -7.56 12.47
C GLU A 61 6.68 -8.01 13.08
N VAL A 62 5.59 -7.29 12.79
CA VAL A 62 4.25 -7.57 13.35
C VAL A 62 3.72 -8.94 12.92
N ARG A 63 4.29 -9.54 11.88
CA ARG A 63 4.00 -10.93 11.49
C ARG A 63 4.31 -11.94 12.60
N ARG A 64 5.32 -11.69 13.44
CA ARG A 64 5.71 -12.55 14.57
C ARG A 64 5.22 -12.02 15.92
N ALA A 65 4.54 -10.87 15.94
CA ALA A 65 4.01 -10.26 17.14
C ALA A 65 2.79 -11.04 17.70
N PRO A 66 2.43 -10.82 18.97
CA PRO A 66 1.22 -11.38 19.56
C PRO A 66 -0.05 -11.03 18.76
N VAL A 67 -1.03 -11.93 18.78
CA VAL A 67 -2.24 -11.88 17.94
C VAL A 67 -3.00 -10.56 18.09
N TRP A 68 -3.05 -9.99 19.29
CA TRP A 68 -3.74 -8.72 19.53
C TRP A 68 -3.11 -7.54 18.77
N LEU A 69 -1.77 -7.48 18.70
CA LEU A 69 -1.06 -6.41 17.99
C LEU A 69 -1.24 -6.55 16.47
N ARG A 70 -1.19 -7.79 15.98
CA ARG A 70 -1.47 -8.10 14.57
C ARG A 70 -2.92 -7.78 14.18
N ALA A 71 -3.88 -8.11 15.03
CA ALA A 71 -5.29 -7.80 14.79
C ALA A 71 -5.54 -6.28 14.80
N THR A 72 -4.95 -5.55 15.76
CA THR A 72 -5.09 -4.10 15.89
C THR A 72 -4.54 -3.38 14.66
N THR A 73 -3.32 -3.71 14.23
CA THR A 73 -2.69 -3.10 13.04
C THR A 73 -3.44 -3.43 11.75
N MET A 74 -3.88 -4.67 11.57
CA MET A 74 -4.67 -5.06 10.40
C MET A 74 -6.04 -4.36 10.38
N SER A 75 -6.71 -4.26 11.53
CA SER A 75 -7.98 -3.56 11.66
C SER A 75 -7.80 -2.07 11.39
N TRP A 76 -6.72 -1.46 11.91
CA TRP A 76 -6.41 -0.05 11.69
C TRP A 76 -6.20 0.26 10.20
N VAL A 77 -5.43 -0.56 9.48
CA VAL A 77 -5.25 -0.39 8.02
C VAL A 77 -6.59 -0.50 7.31
N LEU A 78 -7.40 -1.53 7.60
CA LEU A 78 -8.70 -1.72 6.95
C LEU A 78 -9.65 -0.54 7.20
N VAL A 79 -9.76 -0.11 8.46
CA VAL A 79 -10.64 1.01 8.85
C VAL A 79 -10.18 2.31 8.20
N LEU A 80 -8.87 2.61 8.23
CA LEU A 80 -8.35 3.85 7.64
C LEU A 80 -8.62 3.93 6.14
N PHE A 81 -8.33 2.86 5.39
CA PHE A 81 -8.55 2.86 3.94
C PHE A 81 -10.03 2.82 3.57
N ALA A 82 -10.87 2.13 4.35
CA ALA A 82 -12.31 2.19 4.18
C ALA A 82 -12.85 3.60 4.42
N LEU A 83 -12.36 4.31 5.44
CA LEU A 83 -12.73 5.71 5.71
C LEU A 83 -12.26 6.65 4.59
N LEU A 84 -11.02 6.50 4.11
CA LEU A 84 -10.50 7.33 3.02
C LEU A 84 -11.31 7.16 1.73
N ILE A 85 -11.63 5.91 1.36
CA ILE A 85 -12.47 5.62 0.20
C ILE A 85 -13.90 6.14 0.44
N GLY A 86 -14.47 5.89 1.62
CA GLY A 86 -15.81 6.34 1.98
C GLY A 86 -15.95 7.86 1.91
N PHE A 87 -15.00 8.61 2.47
CA PHE A 87 -14.97 10.06 2.38
C PHE A 87 -14.75 10.55 0.95
N TYR A 88 -13.88 9.90 0.19
CA TYR A 88 -13.69 10.27 -1.21
C TYR A 88 -15.00 10.19 -2.00
N PHE A 89 -15.82 9.16 -1.81
CA PHE A 89 -17.12 9.04 -2.49
C PHE A 89 -18.26 9.84 -1.83
N ALA A 90 -18.21 10.08 -0.53
CA ALA A 90 -19.23 10.86 0.18
C ALA A 90 -19.11 12.37 -0.10
N PHE A 91 -17.90 12.84 -0.41
CA PHE A 91 -17.60 14.26 -0.68
C PHE A 91 -17.18 14.52 -2.14
N LEU A 92 -17.32 13.54 -3.04
CA LEU A 92 -17.18 13.73 -4.49
C LEU A 92 -18.38 14.50 -5.06
#